data_AF-A0A235IQZ0-F1
#
_entry.id   AF-A0A235IQZ0-F1
#
_cell.length_a   1.000
_cell.length_b   1.000
_cell.length_c   1.000
_cell.angle_alpha   90.00
_cell.angle_beta   90.00
_cell.angle_gamma   90.00
#
_symmetry.space_group_name_H-M   'P 1'
#
loop_
_entity.id
_entity.type
_entity.pdbx_description
1 polymer ?
#
loop_
_entity_poly.entity_id
_entity_poly.type
_entity_poly.pdbx_seq_one_letter_code
_entity_poly.pdbx_strand_id
1 'polypeptide(L)'
;MQQEKILSAKEFYEIAVRQLERELSLINNRISWMLTFQGFLFATNALVANKNTEQAIRIVFRNVIPTIGIVVAFLALIGVHAAHLSIKSIKTRCKQNWDYLDYSQAFGTSTSSILGRIPSYGIPISIIIAWFIFLIGLINAG
;
A
#
# COMPACT_ATOMS: atom_id res chain seq x y z
N MET A 1 -20.00 4.67 39.31
CA MET A 1 -19.22 3.52 38.80
C MET A 1 -19.62 3.07 37.39
N GLN A 2 -20.90 2.82 37.07
CA GLN A 2 -21.29 2.40 35.70
C GLN A 2 -21.09 3.49 34.63
N GLN A 3 -21.38 4.75 34.97
CA GLN A 3 -21.28 5.89 34.03
C GLN A 3 -19.84 6.23 33.64
N GLU A 4 -18.90 6.08 34.57
CA GLU A 4 -17.46 6.28 34.38
C GLU A 4 -16.87 5.22 33.44
N LYS A 5 -17.29 3.95 33.57
CA LYS A 5 -16.91 2.87 32.64
C LYS A 5 -17.43 3.10 31.21
N ILE A 6 -18.65 3.64 31.06
CA ILE A 6 -19.23 3.92 29.74
C ILE A 6 -18.51 5.08 29.04
N LEU A 7 -18.15 6.13 29.79
CA LEU A 7 -17.40 7.28 29.24
C LEU A 7 -16.00 6.85 28.78
N SER A 8 -15.29 6.08 29.62
CA SER A 8 -13.97 5.54 29.29
C SER A 8 -13.98 4.60 28.07
N ALA A 9 -15.03 3.79 27.93
CA ALA A 9 -15.23 2.96 26.75
C ALA A 9 -15.41 3.81 25.48
N LYS A 10 -16.29 4.81 25.51
CA LYS A 10 -16.52 5.69 24.35
C LYS A 10 -15.24 6.42 23.92
N GLU A 11 -14.47 6.95 24.86
CA GLU A 11 -13.19 7.62 24.55
C GLU A 11 -12.18 6.67 23.90
N PHE A 12 -12.04 5.44 24.42
CA PHE A 12 -11.15 4.44 23.84
C PHE A 12 -11.56 4.03 22.42
N TYR A 13 -12.88 3.92 22.18
CA TYR A 13 -13.43 3.65 20.85
C TYR A 13 -13.11 4.75 19.85
N GLU A 14 -13.34 6.01 20.23
CA GLU A 14 -13.02 7.15 19.37
C GLU A 14 -11.53 7.20 19.04
N ILE A 15 -10.65 6.84 19.99
CA ILE A 15 -9.21 6.72 19.75
C ILE A 15 -8.91 5.60 18.74
N ALA A 16 -9.51 4.42 18.90
CA ALA A 16 -9.30 3.28 18.00
C ALA A 16 -9.78 3.56 16.56
N VAL A 17 -10.95 4.18 16.41
CA VAL A 17 -11.49 4.58 15.10
C VAL A 17 -10.58 5.63 14.44
N ARG A 18 -10.15 6.65 15.18
CA ARG A 18 -9.21 7.66 14.66
C ARG A 18 -7.87 7.06 14.25
N GLN A 19 -7.36 6.06 14.99
CA GLN A 19 -6.15 5.34 14.60
C GLN A 19 -6.36 4.54 13.32
N LEU A 20 -7.48 3.85 13.18
CA LEU A 20 -7.82 3.10 11.97
C LEU A 20 -7.90 4.02 10.74
N GLU A 21 -8.60 5.16 10.85
CA GLU A 21 -8.70 6.14 9.77
C GLU A 21 -7.33 6.69 9.35
N ARG A 22 -6.46 6.97 10.32
CA ARG A 22 -5.08 7.39 10.06
C ARG A 22 -4.30 6.33 9.28
N GLU A 23 -4.38 5.06 9.68
CA GLU A 23 -3.68 3.97 8.98
C GLU A 23 -4.21 3.76 7.56
N LEU A 24 -5.52 3.86 7.34
CA LEU A 24 -6.13 3.80 6.02
C LEU A 24 -5.68 4.98 5.13
N SER A 25 -5.64 6.20 5.69
CA SER A 25 -5.13 7.38 5.00
C SER A 25 -3.64 7.23 4.63
N LEU A 26 -2.82 6.67 5.54
CA LEU A 26 -1.41 6.38 5.27
C LEU A 26 -1.23 5.36 4.15
N ILE A 27 -2.04 4.30 4.12
CA ILE A 27 -2.04 3.31 3.02
C ILE A 27 -2.36 4.01 1.70
N ASN A 28 -3.45 4.79 1.67
CA ASN A 28 -3.87 5.50 0.46
C ASN A 28 -2.77 6.44 -0.05
N ASN A 29 -2.19 7.25 0.84
CA ASN A 29 -1.10 8.16 0.47
C ASN A 29 0.13 7.41 -0.08
N ARG A 30 0.52 6.29 0.53
CA ARG A 30 1.64 5.46 0.05
C ARG A 30 1.36 4.89 -1.35
N ILE A 31 0.14 4.39 -1.58
CA ILE A 31 -0.28 3.87 -2.88
C ILE A 31 -0.32 4.98 -3.93
N SER A 32 -0.87 6.15 -3.59
CA SER A 32 -0.91 7.30 -4.50
C SER A 32 0.50 7.75 -4.89
N TRP A 33 1.40 7.94 -3.91
CA TRP A 33 2.79 8.31 -4.19
C TRP A 33 3.49 7.26 -5.05
N MET A 34 3.33 5.99 -4.72
CA MET A 34 3.85 4.90 -5.55
C MET A 34 3.34 5.04 -6.99
N LEU A 35 2.02 5.11 -7.21
CA LEU A 35 1.44 5.22 -8.55
C LEU A 35 1.97 6.42 -9.34
N THR A 36 2.12 7.58 -8.68
CA THR A 36 2.72 8.78 -9.29
C THR A 36 4.17 8.51 -9.72
N PHE A 37 5.00 7.94 -8.85
CA PHE A 37 6.38 7.56 -9.21
C PHE A 37 6.42 6.58 -10.37
N GLN A 38 5.53 5.58 -10.37
CA GLN A 38 5.47 4.59 -11.44
C GLN A 38 5.08 5.23 -12.79
N GLY A 39 4.13 6.16 -12.78
CA GLY A 39 3.76 6.93 -13.97
C GLY A 39 4.95 7.71 -14.56
N PHE A 40 5.74 8.37 -13.71
CA PHE A 40 6.96 9.04 -14.15
C PHE A 40 7.99 8.07 -14.72
N LEU A 41 8.25 6.94 -14.05
CA LEU A 41 9.21 5.94 -14.53
C LEU A 41 8.79 5.35 -15.88
N PHE A 42 7.50 5.05 -16.08
CA PHE A 42 7.01 4.59 -17.38
C PHE A 42 7.15 5.64 -18.48
N ALA A 43 6.83 6.91 -18.18
CA ALA A 43 6.99 8.00 -19.13
C ALA A 43 8.47 8.21 -19.51
N THR A 44 9.37 8.24 -18.54
CA THR A 44 10.82 8.33 -18.78
C THR A 44 11.31 7.17 -19.61
N ASN A 45 10.87 5.95 -19.29
CA ASN A 45 11.27 4.76 -20.03
C ASN A 45 10.77 4.77 -21.49
N ALA A 46 9.57 5.30 -21.76
CA ALA A 46 9.08 5.50 -23.12
C ALA A 46 9.94 6.50 -23.91
N LEU A 47 10.41 7.57 -23.27
CA LEU A 47 11.35 8.53 -23.89
C LEU A 47 12.70 7.88 -24.19
N VAL A 48 13.24 7.09 -23.25
CA VAL A 48 14.51 6.36 -23.43
C VAL A 48 14.41 5.29 -24.52
N ALA A 49 13.23 4.70 -24.73
CA ALA A 49 12.99 3.74 -25.79
C ALA A 49 13.06 4.36 -27.21
N ASN A 50 12.95 5.68 -27.34
CA ASN A 50 13.03 6.38 -28.61
C ASN A 50 14.43 6.25 -29.25
N LYS A 51 14.48 6.00 -30.57
CA LYS A 51 15.71 5.81 -31.34
C LYS A 51 16.56 7.07 -31.45
N ASN A 52 15.99 8.24 -31.19
CA ASN A 52 16.70 9.52 -31.22
C ASN A 52 17.45 9.81 -29.91
N THR A 53 17.25 8.99 -28.87
CA THR A 53 17.97 9.12 -27.60
C THR A 53 19.38 8.54 -27.73
N GLU A 54 20.37 9.23 -27.15
CA GLU A 54 21.77 8.80 -27.18
C GLU A 54 21.93 7.35 -26.70
N GLN A 55 22.67 6.54 -27.46
CA GLN A 55 22.79 5.10 -27.24
C GLN A 55 23.37 4.77 -25.85
N ALA A 56 24.35 5.55 -25.37
CA ALA A 56 24.93 5.38 -24.04
C ALA A 56 23.90 5.56 -22.92
N ILE A 57 23.10 6.62 -23.00
CA ILE A 57 21.99 6.89 -22.07
C ILE A 57 20.97 5.75 -22.16
N ARG A 58 20.62 5.31 -23.37
CA ARG A 58 19.67 4.23 -23.58
C ARG A 58 20.08 2.93 -22.90
N ILE A 59 21.36 2.55 -22.98
CA ILE A 59 21.87 1.31 -22.38
C ILE A 59 21.83 1.39 -20.84
N VAL A 60 22.26 2.50 -20.25
CA VAL A 60 22.29 2.66 -18.79
C VAL A 60 20.87 2.66 -18.22
N PHE A 61 19.97 3.46 -18.80
CA PHE A 61 18.63 3.64 -18.27
C PHE A 61 17.69 2.46 -18.55
N ARG A 62 17.99 1.62 -19.56
CA ARG A 62 17.23 0.41 -19.90
C ARG A 62 17.03 -0.53 -18.72
N ASN A 63 18.07 -0.74 -17.91
CA ASN A 63 18.01 -1.66 -16.78
C ASN A 63 17.75 -0.93 -15.45
N VAL A 64 18.29 0.29 -15.31
CA VAL A 64 18.18 1.06 -14.07
C VAL A 64 16.73 1.47 -13.78
N ILE A 65 15.98 1.94 -14.79
CA ILE A 65 14.59 2.41 -14.59
C ILE A 65 13.70 1.26 -14.10
N PRO A 66 13.64 0.08 -14.75
CA PRO A 66 12.86 -1.04 -14.25
C PRO A 66 13.27 -1.51 -12.86
N THR A 67 14.57 -1.55 -12.54
CA THR A 67 15.04 -1.93 -11.21
C THR A 67 14.53 -0.96 -10.14
N ILE A 68 14.60 0.35 -10.39
CA ILE A 68 14.05 1.36 -9.47
C ILE A 68 12.53 1.18 -9.33
N GLY A 69 11.82 0.94 -10.42
CA GLY A 69 10.38 0.68 -10.42
C GLY A 69 9.99 -0.49 -9.53
N ILE A 70 10.73 -1.61 -9.62
CA ILE A 70 10.57 -2.78 -8.76
C ILE A 70 10.81 -2.42 -7.29
N VAL A 71 11.94 -1.77 -6.98
CA VAL A 71 12.30 -1.41 -5.61
C VAL A 71 11.24 -0.51 -4.96
N VAL A 72 10.77 0.52 -5.67
CA VAL A 72 9.73 1.44 -5.16
C VAL A 72 8.42 0.69 -4.90
N ALA A 73 8.01 -0.21 -5.81
CA ALA A 73 6.80 -1.01 -5.62
C ALA A 73 6.92 -1.98 -4.44
N PHE A 74 8.09 -2.59 -4.22
CA PHE A 74 8.36 -3.43 -3.05
C PHE A 74 8.31 -2.62 -1.74
N LEU A 75 8.93 -1.43 -1.70
CA LEU A 75 8.88 -0.57 -0.52
C LEU A 75 7.45 -0.16 -0.18
N ALA A 76 6.62 0.15 -1.20
CA ALA A 76 5.21 0.43 -1.01
C ALA A 76 4.46 -0.79 -0.45
N LEU A 77 4.71 -1.99 -0.98
CA LEU A 77 4.13 -3.25 -0.49
C LEU A 77 4.47 -3.48 1.00
N ILE A 78 5.73 -3.28 1.40
CA ILE A 78 6.16 -3.39 2.80
C ILE A 78 5.42 -2.36 3.67
N GLY A 79 5.29 -1.12 3.18
CA GLY A 79 4.55 -0.06 3.88
C GLY A 79 3.08 -0.40 4.07
N VAL A 80 2.42 -0.98 3.06
CA VAL A 80 1.03 -1.44 3.16
C VAL A 80 0.93 -2.61 4.16
N HIS A 81 1.87 -3.55 4.10
CA HIS A 81 1.91 -4.68 5.02
C HIS A 81 2.05 -4.23 6.48
N ALA A 82 2.96 -3.30 6.76
CA ALA A 82 3.16 -2.74 8.09
C ALA A 82 1.90 -2.04 8.63
N ALA A 83 1.19 -1.27 7.79
CA ALA A 83 -0.06 -0.64 8.18
C ALA A 83 -1.15 -1.67 8.51
N HIS A 84 -1.25 -2.75 7.74
CA HIS A 84 -2.17 -3.84 8.04
C HIS A 84 -1.83 -4.58 9.34
N LEU A 85 -0.55 -4.74 9.67
CA LEU A 85 -0.14 -5.29 10.97
C LEU A 85 -0.55 -4.36 12.12
N SER A 86 -0.39 -3.05 11.96
CA SER A 86 -0.86 -2.04 12.91
C SER A 86 -2.38 -2.15 13.13
N ILE A 87 -3.17 -2.16 12.05
CA ILE A 87 -4.62 -2.32 12.10
C ILE A 87 -5.02 -3.64 12.79
N LYS A 88 -4.33 -4.75 12.50
CA LYS A 88 -4.59 -6.04 13.15
C LYS A 88 -4.31 -5.95 14.66
N SER A 89 -3.25 -5.27 15.07
CA SER A 89 -2.90 -5.09 16.48
C SER A 89 -3.95 -4.28 17.24
N ILE A 90 -4.46 -3.19 16.64
CA ILE A 90 -5.55 -2.38 17.18
C ILE A 90 -6.81 -3.24 17.32
N LYS A 91 -7.15 -3.98 16.25
CA LYS A 91 -8.30 -4.87 16.20
C LYS A 91 -8.27 -5.94 17.29
N THR A 92 -7.09 -6.53 17.56
CA THR A 92 -6.88 -7.51 18.63
C THR A 92 -7.00 -6.88 20.02
N ARG A 93 -6.40 -5.71 20.25
CA ARG A 93 -6.48 -4.99 21.53
C ARG A 93 -7.92 -4.58 21.86
N CYS A 94 -8.67 -4.11 20.87
CA CYS A 94 -10.10 -3.83 21.03
C CYS A 94 -10.89 -5.09 21.37
N LYS A 95 -10.62 -6.23 20.70
CA LYS A 95 -11.32 -7.50 20.97
C LYS A 95 -11.03 -8.05 22.38
N GLN A 96 -9.81 -7.89 22.89
CA GLN A 96 -9.45 -8.39 24.22
C GLN A 96 -10.02 -7.55 25.36
N ASN A 97 -10.19 -6.24 25.14
CA ASN A 97 -10.72 -5.35 26.17
C ASN A 97 -12.25 -5.25 26.17
N TRP A 98 -12.94 -5.62 25.08
CA TRP A 98 -14.38 -5.46 24.92
C TRP A 98 -15.11 -6.75 24.54
N ASP A 99 -16.00 -7.20 25.43
CA ASP A 99 -17.04 -8.21 25.15
C ASP A 99 -18.45 -7.59 24.99
N TYR A 100 -18.63 -6.29 25.28
CA TYR A 100 -19.95 -5.68 25.58
C TYR A 100 -20.44 -4.56 24.64
N LEU A 101 -19.59 -3.97 23.80
CA LEU A 101 -20.00 -2.96 22.83
C LEU A 101 -19.92 -3.56 21.43
N ASP A 102 -20.96 -3.31 20.63
CA ASP A 102 -21.14 -3.81 19.27
C ASP A 102 -19.97 -3.43 18.35
N TYR A 103 -18.91 -4.23 18.47
CA TYR A 103 -17.61 -4.14 17.81
C TYR A 103 -17.73 -4.15 16.27
N SER A 104 -18.90 -4.57 15.76
CA SER A 104 -19.13 -4.74 14.34
C SER A 104 -19.20 -3.42 13.55
N GLN A 105 -19.58 -2.30 14.19
CA GLN A 105 -19.82 -1.04 13.47
C GLN A 105 -18.53 -0.27 13.10
N ALA A 106 -17.50 -0.28 13.95
CA ALA A 106 -16.23 0.43 13.66
C ALA A 106 -15.34 -0.27 12.63
N PHE A 107 -15.28 -1.60 12.67
CA PHE A 107 -14.31 -2.37 11.89
C PHE A 107 -14.91 -3.00 10.62
N GLY A 108 -16.20 -2.78 10.38
CA GLY A 108 -16.97 -3.43 9.34
C GLY A 108 -17.07 -4.94 9.54
N THR A 109 -17.95 -5.57 8.78
CA THR A 109 -18.01 -7.04 8.71
C THR A 109 -16.72 -7.60 8.13
N SER A 110 -16.38 -8.85 8.45
CA SER A 110 -15.15 -9.52 7.99
C SER A 110 -14.93 -9.36 6.47
N THR A 111 -16.02 -9.37 5.70
CA THR A 111 -16.09 -9.16 4.24
C THR A 111 -15.60 -7.79 3.79
N SER A 112 -15.94 -6.71 4.50
CA SER A 112 -15.49 -5.35 4.18
C SER A 112 -13.98 -5.19 4.43
N SER A 113 -13.45 -5.84 5.46
CA SER A 113 -12.01 -5.85 5.73
C SER A 113 -11.20 -6.62 4.68
N ILE A 114 -11.82 -7.60 4.00
CA ILE A 114 -11.22 -8.33 2.89
C ILE A 114 -11.23 -7.47 1.63
N LEU A 115 -12.35 -6.80 1.34
CA LEU A 115 -12.49 -5.95 0.16
C LEU A 115 -11.49 -4.78 0.15
N GLY A 116 -11.17 -4.20 1.32
CA GLY A 116 -10.14 -3.15 1.42
C GLY A 116 -8.69 -3.64 1.25
N ARG A 117 -8.42 -4.93 1.49
CA ARG A 117 -7.09 -5.51 1.32
C ARG A 117 -6.75 -5.80 -0.15
N ILE A 118 -7.75 -6.15 -0.95
CA ILE A 118 -7.57 -6.53 -2.36
C ILE A 118 -6.86 -5.41 -3.15
N PRO A 119 -7.34 -4.16 -3.20
CA PRO A 119 -6.65 -3.10 -3.94
C PRO A 119 -5.31 -2.73 -3.31
N SER A 120 -5.23 -2.78 -1.97
CA SER A 120 -4.02 -2.39 -1.22
C SER A 120 -2.80 -3.27 -1.53
N TYR A 121 -3.00 -4.58 -1.73
CA TYR A 121 -1.95 -5.49 -2.16
C TYR A 121 -1.91 -5.69 -3.67
N GLY A 122 -3.06 -5.69 -4.34
CA GLY A 122 -3.17 -5.98 -5.76
C GLY A 122 -2.45 -4.95 -6.62
N ILE A 123 -2.52 -3.66 -6.26
CA ILE A 123 -1.88 -2.59 -7.05
C ILE A 123 -0.33 -2.68 -6.98
N PRO A 124 0.32 -2.79 -5.81
CA PRO A 124 1.77 -2.98 -5.78
C PRO A 124 2.23 -4.27 -6.46
N ILE A 125 1.51 -5.39 -6.27
CA ILE A 125 1.87 -6.68 -6.87
C ILE A 125 1.79 -6.62 -8.40
N SER A 126 0.72 -6.02 -8.95
CA SER A 126 0.57 -5.91 -10.41
C SER A 126 1.66 -5.06 -11.04
N ILE A 127 2.09 -3.99 -10.37
CA ILE A 127 3.20 -3.14 -10.82
C ILE A 127 4.53 -3.89 -10.77
N ILE A 128 4.80 -4.66 -9.71
CA ILE A 128 6.00 -5.51 -9.62
C ILE A 128 6.04 -6.47 -10.81
N ILE A 129 4.93 -7.17 -11.08
CA ILE A 129 4.80 -8.09 -12.21
C ILE A 129 5.05 -7.35 -13.54
N ALA A 130 4.45 -6.17 -13.73
CA ALA A 130 4.62 -5.38 -14.93
C ALA A 130 6.09 -5.03 -15.19
N TRP A 131 6.83 -4.61 -14.16
CA TRP A 131 8.26 -4.33 -14.31
C TRP A 131 9.11 -5.58 -14.55
N PHE A 132 8.78 -6.72 -13.94
CA PHE A 132 9.46 -7.98 -14.24
C PHE A 132 9.27 -8.39 -15.71
N ILE A 133 8.03 -8.32 -16.22
CA ILE A 133 7.73 -8.59 -17.62
C ILE A 133 8.54 -7.63 -18.52
N PHE A 134 8.58 -6.36 -18.16
CA PHE A 134 9.32 -5.35 -18.91
C PHE A 134 10.82 -5.64 -18.92
N LEU A 135 11.40 -5.98 -17.77
CA LEU A 135 12.82 -6.29 -17.61
C LEU A 135 13.21 -7.56 -18.39
N ILE A 136 12.39 -8.62 -18.33
CA ILE A 136 12.60 -9.85 -19.11
C ILE A 136 12.51 -9.58 -20.61
N GLY A 137 11.48 -8.82 -21.04
CA GLY A 137 11.33 -8.42 -22.44
C GLY A 137 12.53 -7.61 -22.95
N LEU A 138 13.08 -6.74 -22.09
CA LEU A 138 14.31 -6.01 -22.40
C LEU A 138 15.52 -6.95 -22.48
N ILE A 139 15.70 -7.92 -21.58
CA ILE A 139 16.84 -8.85 -21.67
C ILE A 139 16.78 -9.65 -22.98
N ASN A 140 15.60 -10.16 -23.36
CA ASN A 140 15.44 -10.98 -24.57
C ASN A 140 15.61 -10.20 -25.88
N ALA A 141 15.43 -8.88 -25.85
CA ALA A 141 15.54 -8.01 -27.02
C ALA A 141 16.92 -7.34 -27.17
N GLY A 142 17.86 -7.61 -26.26
CA GLY A 142 19.24 -7.12 -26.30
C GLY A 142 20.16 -8.18 -26.86
#